data_AF-A0A8J4U279-F1
#
_entry.id   AF-A0A8J4U279-F1
#
_cell.length_a   1.000
_cell.length_b   1.000
_cell.length_c   1.000
_cell.angle_alpha   90.00
_cell.angle_beta   90.00
_cell.angle_gamma   90.00
#
_symmetry.space_group_name_H-M   'P 1'
#
loop_
_entity.id
_entity.type
_entity.pdbx_description
1 polymer ?
#
loop_
_entity_poly.entity_id
_entity_poly.type
_entity_poly.pdbx_seq_one_letter_code
_entity_poly.pdbx_strand_id
1 'polypeptide(L)'
;MPVYSAYRFYGHARCGRRNWFIEPQLDDVQGGNDMTSESRVQNPGTNQALNGDYSVTVPTPDKGHLVPVYHANTQSCADATFTLTNAAPQNPTFNRGRWRVTEKKVADFLTANCLSA
;
A
#
# COMPACT_ATOMS: atom_id res chain seq x y z
N MET A 1 4.15 -9.21 8.31
CA MET A 1 4.01 -7.74 8.17
C MET A 1 5.31 -7.19 7.58
N PRO A 2 5.26 -6.24 6.63
CA PRO A 2 6.47 -5.66 6.05
C PRO A 2 7.32 -4.97 7.13
N VAL A 3 8.65 -5.17 7.07
CA VAL A 3 9.60 -4.49 7.97
C VAL A 3 9.84 -3.05 7.51
N TYR A 4 9.94 -2.84 6.19
CA TYR A 4 10.04 -1.53 5.56
C TYR A 4 9.54 -1.62 4.11
N SER A 5 9.34 -0.45 3.49
CA SER A 5 9.17 -0.33 2.05
C SER A 5 10.07 0.78 1.54
N ALA A 6 10.60 0.62 0.33
CA ALA A 6 11.41 1.61 -0.35
C ALA A 6 10.83 1.87 -1.74
N TYR A 7 10.82 3.13 -2.15
CA TYR A 7 10.30 3.55 -3.45
C TYR A 7 11.07 4.78 -3.93
N ARG A 8 11.08 4.97 -5.25
CA ARG A 8 11.60 6.19 -5.87
C ARG A 8 10.45 7.13 -6.18
N PHE A 9 10.59 8.39 -5.78
CA PHE A 9 9.62 9.43 -6.06
C PHE A 9 9.86 10.01 -7.45
N TYR A 10 8.82 10.03 -8.28
CA TYR A 10 8.85 10.57 -9.65
C TYR A 10 7.84 11.72 -9.84
N GLY A 11 7.35 12.30 -8.74
CA GLY A 11 6.20 13.21 -8.72
C GLY A 11 4.94 12.51 -8.27
N HIS A 12 3.83 13.24 -8.25
CA HIS A 12 2.52 12.69 -7.93
C HIS A 12 1.45 13.19 -8.88
N ALA A 13 0.45 12.35 -9.13
CA ALA A 13 -0.71 12.66 -9.96
C ALA A 13 -2.01 12.36 -9.20
N ARG A 14 -3.14 12.86 -9.73
CA ARG A 14 -4.45 12.42 -9.24
C ARG A 14 -4.73 11.02 -9.77
N CYS A 15 -4.68 10.03 -8.88
CA CYS A 15 -4.97 8.64 -9.20
C CYS A 15 -6.22 8.15 -8.46
N GLY A 16 -6.95 7.22 -9.09
CA GLY A 16 -8.02 6.47 -8.45
C GLY A 16 -7.47 5.47 -7.43
N ARG A 17 -8.32 5.09 -6.47
CA ARG A 17 -8.03 4.02 -5.51
C ARG A 17 -8.61 2.69 -6.01
N ARG A 18 -7.95 1.58 -5.69
CA ARG A 18 -8.43 0.21 -5.98
C ARG A 18 -8.80 -0.55 -4.72
N ASN A 19 -9.38 -1.73 -4.92
CA ASN A 19 -9.51 -2.76 -3.88
C ASN A 19 -8.12 -3.26 -3.46
N TRP A 20 -8.04 -3.86 -2.28
CA TRP A 20 -6.81 -4.49 -1.77
C TRP A 20 -6.62 -5.88 -2.36
N PHE A 21 -5.38 -6.18 -2.71
CA PHE A 21 -4.92 -7.44 -3.28
C PHE A 21 -3.79 -8.06 -2.44
N ILE A 22 -3.39 -9.27 -2.81
CA ILE A 22 -2.26 -9.98 -2.23
C ILE A 22 -1.24 -10.36 -3.31
N GLU A 23 -0.02 -10.71 -2.88
CA GLU A 23 1.06 -11.19 -3.74
C GLU A 23 1.02 -12.73 -3.78
N PRO A 24 0.48 -13.36 -4.85
CA PRO A 24 0.22 -14.79 -4.86
C PRO A 24 1.49 -15.64 -4.66
N GLN A 25 2.62 -15.20 -5.22
CA GLN A 25 3.93 -15.85 -5.12
C GLN A 25 4.48 -15.99 -3.69
N LEU A 26 3.90 -15.29 -2.71
CA LEU A 26 4.29 -15.45 -1.30
C LEU A 26 3.66 -16.67 -0.64
N ASP A 27 2.45 -17.05 -1.02
CA ASP A 27 1.72 -18.18 -0.41
C ASP A 27 1.66 -19.40 -1.34
N ASP A 28 1.76 -19.19 -2.64
CA ASP A 28 1.72 -20.22 -3.68
C ASP A 28 2.98 -20.15 -4.54
N VAL A 29 3.77 -21.23 -4.53
CA VAL A 29 5.00 -21.35 -5.33
C VAL A 29 4.75 -21.37 -6.84
N GLN A 30 3.51 -21.65 -7.27
CA GLN A 30 3.07 -21.55 -8.66
C GLN A 30 2.32 -20.23 -8.94
N GLY A 31 2.23 -19.35 -7.94
CA GLY A 31 1.62 -18.04 -8.05
C GLY A 31 2.29 -17.17 -9.10
N GLY A 32 1.49 -16.38 -9.83
CA GLY A 32 2.01 -15.42 -10.81
C GLY A 32 2.80 -14.27 -10.16
N ASN A 33 3.45 -13.46 -11.00
CA ASN A 33 4.19 -12.29 -10.51
C ASN A 33 3.29 -11.05 -10.28
N ASP A 34 2.04 -11.11 -10.72
CA ASP A 34 1.08 -10.02 -10.60
C ASP A 34 0.21 -10.18 -9.35
N MET A 35 0.00 -9.06 -8.63
CA MET A 35 -0.93 -8.97 -7.52
C MET A 35 -2.34 -9.46 -7.92
N THR A 36 -3.00 -10.20 -7.03
CA THR A 36 -4.29 -10.83 -7.34
C THR A 36 -5.23 -10.85 -6.14
N SER A 37 -6.50 -11.16 -6.40
CA SER A 37 -7.50 -11.30 -5.33
C SER A 37 -7.19 -12.56 -4.51
N GLU A 38 -7.39 -12.48 -3.19
CA GLU A 38 -7.23 -13.62 -2.27
C GLU A 38 -7.95 -14.89 -2.75
N SER A 39 -9.13 -14.74 -3.36
CA SER A 39 -9.92 -15.84 -3.93
C SER A 39 -9.24 -16.63 -5.05
N ARG A 40 -8.15 -16.10 -5.62
CA ARG A 40 -7.41 -16.70 -6.74
C ARG A 40 -6.11 -17.38 -6.30
N VAL A 41 -5.82 -17.42 -5.01
CA VAL A 41 -4.59 -18.00 -4.46
C VAL A 41 -4.94 -19.25 -3.66
N GLN A 42 -4.16 -20.31 -3.85
CA GLN A 42 -4.32 -21.54 -3.09
C GLN A 42 -3.75 -21.33 -1.68
N ASN A 43 -4.56 -21.56 -0.64
CA ASN A 43 -4.16 -21.43 0.77
C ASN A 43 -3.49 -20.08 1.13
N PRO A 44 -4.17 -18.93 0.89
CA PRO A 44 -3.56 -17.63 1.15
C PRO A 44 -3.44 -17.36 2.65
N GLY A 45 -2.50 -16.49 3.03
CA GLY A 45 -2.35 -16.00 4.40
C GLY A 45 -1.29 -16.70 5.25
N THR A 46 -0.41 -17.50 4.63
CA THR A 46 0.69 -18.17 5.34
C THR A 46 1.86 -17.20 5.57
N ASN A 47 2.20 -16.41 4.55
CA ASN A 47 3.36 -15.53 4.52
C ASN A 47 2.98 -14.05 4.40
N GLN A 48 1.70 -13.73 4.27
CA GLN A 48 1.18 -12.36 4.19
C GLN A 48 -0.18 -12.23 4.90
N ALA A 49 -0.64 -10.99 5.10
CA ALA A 49 -1.95 -10.73 5.68
C ALA A 49 -3.06 -10.83 4.63
N LEU A 50 -4.27 -11.12 5.09
CA LEU A 50 -5.51 -11.10 4.31
C LEU A 50 -6.39 -9.91 4.71
N ASN A 51 -7.38 -9.60 3.86
CA ASN A 51 -8.32 -8.51 4.07
C ASN A 51 -9.10 -8.68 5.38
N GLY A 52 -9.41 -9.94 5.72
CA GLY A 52 -10.09 -10.33 6.95
C GLY A 52 -9.30 -9.99 8.22
N ASP A 53 -7.97 -10.07 8.18
CA ASP A 53 -7.10 -9.86 9.35
C ASP A 53 -7.17 -8.42 9.89
N TYR A 54 -7.55 -7.46 9.03
CA TYR A 54 -7.75 -6.07 9.43
C TYR A 54 -9.13 -5.81 10.05
N SER A 55 -10.06 -6.76 9.97
CA SER A 55 -11.45 -6.58 10.40
C SER A 55 -11.75 -7.24 11.76
N VAL A 56 -10.77 -7.93 12.35
CA VAL A 56 -10.95 -8.71 13.59
C VAL A 56 -10.87 -7.88 14.88
N THR A 57 -10.39 -6.63 14.80
CA THR A 57 -10.21 -5.74 15.95
C THR A 57 -11.16 -4.55 15.95
N VAL A 58 -11.51 -4.07 17.15
CA VAL A 58 -12.33 -2.87 17.37
C VAL A 58 -11.55 -1.88 18.24
N PRO A 59 -11.34 -0.63 17.79
CA PRO A 59 -11.75 -0.09 16.50
C PRO A 59 -10.99 -0.72 15.34
N THR A 60 -11.67 -0.91 14.20
CA THR A 60 -11.07 -1.45 12.98
C THR A 60 -9.93 -0.55 12.51
N PRO A 61 -8.69 -1.05 12.41
CA PRO A 61 -7.57 -0.28 11.91
C PRO A 61 -7.73 0.01 10.42
N ASP A 62 -7.18 1.13 9.97
CA ASP A 62 -6.97 1.34 8.55
C ASP A 62 -5.85 0.42 8.05
N LYS A 63 -5.98 -0.02 6.79
CA LYS A 63 -4.88 -0.58 6.00
C LYS A 63 -3.95 0.56 5.58
N GLY A 64 -3.14 1.02 6.54
CA GLY A 64 -2.24 2.15 6.36
C GLY A 64 -1.11 1.80 5.40
N HIS A 65 -0.97 2.58 4.33
CA HIS A 65 0.02 2.32 3.29
C HIS A 65 1.43 2.61 3.84
N LEU A 66 2.41 1.79 3.47
CA LEU A 66 3.82 2.08 3.69
C LEU A 66 4.35 2.98 2.55
N VAL A 67 4.14 2.57 1.31
CA VAL A 67 4.29 3.42 0.12
C VAL A 67 2.98 4.17 -0.11
N PRO A 68 2.93 5.49 0.10
CA PRO A 68 1.68 6.25 -0.01
C PRO A 68 1.16 6.25 -1.44
N VAL A 69 -0.13 5.97 -1.62
CA VAL A 69 -0.80 6.19 -2.91
C VAL A 69 -0.68 7.65 -3.38
N TYR A 70 -0.58 8.60 -2.43
CA TYR A 70 -0.37 10.02 -2.72
C TYR A 70 0.94 10.30 -3.47
N HIS A 71 1.92 9.39 -3.40
CA HIS A 71 3.22 9.52 -4.07
C HIS A 71 3.28 8.84 -5.45
N ALA A 72 2.16 8.29 -5.93
CA ALA A 72 2.08 7.70 -7.25
C ALA A 72 1.94 8.78 -8.34
N ASN A 73 2.72 8.66 -9.41
CA ASN A 73 2.67 9.56 -10.57
C ASN A 73 1.83 9.01 -11.74
N THR A 74 1.42 7.73 -11.67
CA THR A 74 0.57 7.08 -12.68
C THR A 74 -0.46 6.17 -12.01
N GLN A 75 -1.54 5.83 -12.72
CA GLN A 75 -2.55 4.91 -12.18
C GLN A 75 -1.98 3.52 -11.88
N SER A 76 -1.09 3.00 -12.72
CA SER A 76 -0.44 1.70 -12.46
C SER A 76 0.45 1.74 -11.22
N CYS A 77 1.19 2.82 -10.99
CA CYS A 77 1.93 3.02 -9.74
C CYS A 77 1.00 3.08 -8.52
N ALA A 78 -0.15 3.77 -8.64
CA ALA A 78 -1.13 3.84 -7.57
C ALA A 78 -1.72 2.45 -7.27
N ASP A 79 -2.11 1.71 -8.31
CA ASP A 79 -2.67 0.37 -8.21
C ASP A 79 -1.72 -0.59 -7.50
N ALA A 80 -0.42 -0.53 -7.81
CA ALA A 80 0.62 -1.35 -7.17
C ALA A 80 0.75 -1.10 -5.65
N THR A 81 0.31 0.06 -5.14
CA THR A 81 0.33 0.31 -3.69
C THR A 81 -0.77 -0.42 -2.92
N PHE A 82 -1.79 -0.96 -3.60
CA PHE A 82 -2.93 -1.65 -3.00
C PHE A 82 -2.71 -3.15 -2.81
N THR A 83 -1.52 -3.52 -2.35
CA THR A 83 -1.20 -4.89 -1.91
C THR A 83 -1.05 -4.93 -0.39
N LEU A 84 -1.53 -5.99 0.26
CA LEU A 84 -1.45 -6.11 1.73
C LEU A 84 -0.02 -6.25 2.25
N THR A 85 0.94 -6.56 1.39
CA THR A 85 2.38 -6.49 1.68
C THR A 85 2.91 -5.04 1.78
N ASN A 86 2.14 -4.07 1.30
CA ASN A 86 2.39 -2.62 1.43
C ASN A 86 1.48 -1.97 2.49
N ALA A 87 0.85 -2.78 3.36
CA ALA A 87 -0.03 -2.28 4.42
C ALA A 87 0.40 -2.76 5.80
N ALA A 88 0.15 -1.91 6.80
CA ALA A 88 0.17 -2.28 8.21
C ALA A 88 -1.08 -1.73 8.91
N PRO A 89 -1.55 -2.36 10.00
CA PRO A 89 -2.64 -1.82 10.81
C PRO A 89 -2.26 -0.44 11.35
N GLN A 90 -2.98 0.60 10.95
CA GLN A 90 -2.78 1.95 11.46
C GLN A 90 -4.04 2.45 12.15
N ASN A 91 -3.86 3.18 13.26
CA ASN A 91 -4.97 3.86 13.93
C ASN A 91 -5.65 4.83 12.93
N PRO A 92 -6.98 4.79 12.75
CA PRO A 92 -7.65 5.59 11.73
C PRO A 92 -7.44 7.11 11.87
N THR A 93 -7.38 7.63 13.11
CA THR A 93 -7.13 9.05 13.37
C THR A 93 -5.70 9.44 12.98
N PHE A 94 -4.74 8.54 13.18
CA PHE A 94 -3.35 8.75 12.76
C PHE A 94 -3.21 8.72 11.23
N ASN A 95 -3.69 7.65 10.58
CA ASN A 95 -3.57 7.43 9.14
C ASN A 95 -4.24 8.57 8.34
N ARG A 96 -5.49 8.90 8.69
CA ARG A 96 -6.29 9.93 7.98
C ARG A 96 -5.90 11.37 8.35
N GLY A 97 -5.23 11.54 9.49
CA GLY A 97 -4.84 12.83 10.05
C GLY A 97 -3.37 13.14 9.80
N ARG A 98 -2.54 12.98 10.84
CA ARG A 98 -1.14 13.40 10.82
C ARG A 98 -0.33 12.70 9.73
N TRP A 99 -0.57 11.40 9.50
CA TRP A 99 0.17 10.65 8.49
C TRP A 99 -0.10 11.17 7.08
N ARG A 100 -1.36 11.33 6.69
CA ARG A 100 -1.76 11.99 5.42
C ARG A 100 -1.11 13.37 5.22
N VAL A 101 -1.02 14.18 6.27
CA VAL A 101 -0.36 15.50 6.18
C VAL A 101 1.14 15.36 5.96
N THR A 102 1.78 14.39 6.62
CA THR A 102 3.21 14.07 6.41
C THR A 102 3.47 13.61 4.99
N GLU A 103 2.67 12.67 4.45
CA GLU A 103 2.77 12.23 3.05
C GLU A 103 2.74 13.43 2.10
N LYS A 104 1.75 14.32 2.25
CA LYS A 104 1.68 15.53 1.43
C LYS A 104 2.94 16.40 1.54
N LYS A 105 3.41 16.68 2.76
CA LYS A 105 4.60 17.52 2.97
C LYS A 105 5.87 16.92 2.36
N VAL A 106 6.02 15.60 2.41
CA VAL A 106 7.13 14.88 1.79
C VAL A 106 7.07 15.03 0.26
N ALA A 107 5.89 14.82 -0.35
CA ALA A 107 5.71 15.01 -1.79
C ALA A 107 6.01 16.46 -2.22
N ASP A 108 5.52 17.46 -1.48
CA ASP A 108 5.78 18.88 -1.74
C ASP A 108 7.29 19.17 -1.68
N PHE A 109 7.98 18.67 -0.63
CA PHE A 109 9.42 18.83 -0.46
C PHE A 109 10.22 18.19 -1.60
N LEU A 110 9.93 16.92 -1.93
CA LEU A 110 10.64 16.20 -2.99
C LEU A 110 10.38 16.82 -4.37
N THR A 111 9.18 17.33 -4.61
CA THR A 111 8.86 18.04 -5.85
C THR A 111 9.67 19.32 -5.99
N ALA A 112 9.79 20.11 -4.91
CA ALA A 112 10.53 21.37 -4.93
C ALA A 112 12.06 21.20 -4.97
N ASN A 113 12.60 20.09 -4.45
CA ASN A 113 14.05 19.95 -4.21
C ASN A 113 14.73 18.80 -4.97
N CYS A 114 13.98 17.84 -5.53
CA CYS A 114 14.55 16.61 -6.07
C CYS A 114 14.09 16.27 -7.50
N LEU A 115 13.08 16.94 -8.03
CA LEU A 115 12.58 16.72 -9.40
C LEU A 115 13.06 17.77 -10.41
N SER A 116 13.56 18.92 -9.94
CA SER A 116 14.20 19.93 -10.78
C SER A 116 15.71 19.69 -10.82
N ALA A 117 16.17 18.95 -11.83
CA ALA A 117 17.56 18.89 -12.27
C ALA A 117 17.59 18.92 -13.80
#